data_AF-A0A1H5XDN7-F1
#
_entry.id   AF-A0A1H5XDN7-F1
#
_cell.length_a   1.000
_cell.length_b   1.000
_cell.length_c   1.000
_cell.angle_alpha   90.00
_cell.angle_beta   90.00
_cell.angle_gamma   90.00
#
_symmetry.space_group_name_H-M   'P 1'
#
loop_
_entity.id
_entity.type
_entity.pdbx_description
1 polymer ?
#
loop_
_entity_poly.entity_id
_entity_poly.type
_entity_poly.pdbx_seq_one_letter_code
_entity_poly.pdbx_strand_id
1 'polypeptide(L)'
;MKLFRKLFADKILRFYEGTNNGIRILLKFPFLNWHIDEATFTNMPKTRNAIGIIMQLFTVIGEFLRRFIYFLLLIYVPFRLISIVRPLVATDQELAMIFMFTMLSIICGSLANTTLLAMGDRDYLMIRVMLISPYLNFLGKLIYKMITDFIFYFILLLIFKVSVYNSLMLCLLVIFTRPIGEMLAILAFDRLRSLYENRNLFNGTVMAICVILTYGLPLINRKISINWLYVTHPAIIVLFFIIGAGSMYFLWWYKYYRVIIREAIHLKHEE
;
A
#
# COMPACT_ATOMS: atom_id res chain seq x y z
N MET A 1 -21.39 -13.60 3.62
CA MET A 1 -20.63 -13.97 2.40
C MET A 1 -20.80 -13.02 1.21
N LYS A 2 -22.00 -12.56 0.84
CA LYS A 2 -22.20 -11.70 -0.36
C LYS A 2 -21.41 -10.37 -0.30
N LEU A 3 -21.34 -9.71 0.85
CA LEU A 3 -20.59 -8.45 1.03
C LEU A 3 -19.09 -8.64 0.83
N PHE A 4 -18.50 -9.65 1.48
CA PHE A 4 -17.07 -9.97 1.37
C PHE A 4 -16.65 -10.27 -0.07
N ARG A 5 -17.44 -11.06 -0.81
CA ARG A 5 -17.18 -11.35 -2.22
C ARG A 5 -17.20 -10.09 -3.10
N LYS A 6 -18.09 -9.13 -2.80
CA LYS A 6 -18.15 -7.86 -3.53
C LYS A 6 -16.97 -6.94 -3.18
N LEU A 7 -16.58 -6.90 -1.90
CA LEU A 7 -15.51 -6.06 -1.39
C LEU A 7 -14.14 -6.51 -1.92
N PHE A 8 -13.92 -7.82 -2.05
CA PHE A 8 -12.67 -8.38 -2.60
C PHE A 8 -12.79 -8.84 -4.05
N ALA A 9 -13.77 -8.35 -4.80
CA ALA A 9 -14.00 -8.77 -6.17
C ALA A 9 -12.81 -8.50 -7.10
N ASP A 10 -12.08 -7.38 -6.94
CA ASP A 10 -10.82 -7.12 -7.66
C ASP A 10 -9.81 -8.24 -7.45
N LYS A 11 -9.69 -8.73 -6.21
CA LYS A 11 -8.73 -9.78 -5.86
C LYS A 11 -9.18 -11.15 -6.36
N ILE A 12 -10.47 -11.43 -6.31
CA ILE A 12 -11.05 -12.64 -6.91
C ILE A 12 -10.80 -12.64 -8.43
N LEU A 13 -11.00 -11.51 -9.10
CA LEU A 13 -10.71 -11.37 -10.52
C LEU A 13 -9.22 -11.61 -10.81
N ARG A 14 -8.32 -10.98 -10.07
CA ARG A 14 -6.87 -11.19 -10.21
C ARG A 14 -6.47 -12.64 -10.01
N PHE A 15 -7.14 -13.35 -9.10
CA PHE A 15 -6.90 -14.77 -8.91
C PHE A 15 -7.25 -15.57 -10.18
N TYR A 16 -8.40 -15.31 -10.81
CA TYR A 16 -8.78 -15.97 -12.05
C TYR A 16 -7.90 -15.57 -13.24
N GLU A 17 -7.58 -14.29 -13.39
CA GLU A 17 -6.64 -13.81 -14.43
C GLU A 17 -5.24 -14.42 -14.24
N GLY A 18 -4.74 -14.45 -13.01
CA GLY A 18 -3.47 -15.06 -12.65
C GLY A 18 -3.47 -16.56 -12.91
N THR A 19 -4.56 -17.25 -12.62
CA THR A 19 -4.74 -18.67 -12.92
C THR A 19 -4.70 -18.91 -14.44
N ASN A 20 -5.43 -18.13 -15.22
CA ASN A 20 -5.46 -18.26 -16.68
C ASN A 20 -4.09 -17.94 -17.31
N ASN A 21 -3.39 -16.92 -16.82
CA ASN A 21 -2.03 -16.63 -17.25
C ASN A 21 -1.06 -17.75 -16.86
N GLY A 22 -1.20 -18.32 -15.66
CA GLY A 22 -0.42 -19.48 -15.21
C GLY A 22 -0.63 -20.70 -16.11
N ILE A 23 -1.88 -21.00 -16.47
CA ILE A 23 -2.22 -22.07 -17.43
C ILE A 23 -1.58 -21.79 -18.80
N ARG A 24 -1.67 -20.55 -19.32
CA ARG A 24 -1.02 -20.18 -20.59
C ARG A 24 0.50 -20.32 -20.55
N ILE A 25 1.14 -20.00 -19.43
CA ILE A 25 2.58 -20.21 -19.26
C ILE A 25 2.91 -21.70 -19.29
N LEU A 26 2.13 -22.53 -18.59
CA LEU A 26 2.30 -23.98 -18.59
C LEU A 26 2.12 -24.59 -19.99
N LEU A 27 1.14 -24.12 -20.75
CA LEU A 27 0.90 -24.55 -22.14
C LEU A 27 2.02 -24.14 -23.11
N LYS A 28 2.77 -23.06 -22.81
CA LYS A 28 3.95 -22.66 -23.60
C LYS A 28 5.17 -23.55 -23.37
N PHE A 29 5.20 -24.40 -22.34
CA PHE A 29 6.30 -25.34 -22.16
C PHE A 29 6.22 -26.48 -23.18
N PRO A 30 7.29 -26.74 -23.96
CA PRO A 30 7.26 -27.64 -25.11
C PRO A 30 6.90 -29.09 -24.76
N PHE A 31 7.16 -29.53 -23.52
CA PHE A 31 6.80 -30.88 -23.03
C PHE A 31 5.32 -31.04 -22.66
N LEU A 32 4.63 -29.97 -22.25
CA LEU A 32 3.22 -30.04 -21.81
C LEU A 32 2.22 -29.77 -22.94
N ASN A 33 2.62 -28.98 -23.94
CA ASN A 33 1.77 -28.56 -25.05
C ASN A 33 1.22 -29.74 -25.87
N TRP A 34 1.89 -30.89 -25.84
CA TRP A 34 1.51 -32.05 -26.65
C TRP A 34 0.45 -32.95 -25.99
N HIS A 35 0.16 -32.79 -24.70
CA HIS A 35 -0.73 -33.68 -23.95
C HIS A 35 -1.87 -32.95 -23.20
N ILE A 36 -1.86 -31.62 -23.15
CA ILE A 36 -2.77 -30.85 -22.29
C ILE A 36 -3.30 -29.65 -23.07
N ASP A 37 -4.63 -29.55 -23.15
CA ASP A 37 -5.35 -28.43 -23.76
C ASP A 37 -6.06 -27.58 -22.68
N GLU A 38 -6.48 -26.36 -23.01
CA GLU A 38 -7.14 -25.44 -22.07
C GLU A 38 -8.47 -26.03 -21.53
N ALA A 39 -9.13 -26.88 -22.34
CA ALA A 39 -10.32 -27.65 -21.96
C ALA A 39 -10.03 -28.70 -20.86
N THR A 40 -8.83 -29.29 -20.84
CA THR A 40 -8.44 -30.30 -19.84
C THR A 40 -8.39 -29.69 -18.42
N PHE A 41 -7.94 -28.45 -18.30
CA PHE A 41 -7.93 -27.72 -17.03
C PHE A 41 -9.32 -27.26 -16.59
N THR A 42 -10.26 -27.12 -17.53
CA THR A 42 -11.67 -26.84 -17.22
C THR A 42 -12.35 -28.05 -16.58
N ASN A 43 -11.96 -29.25 -17.01
CA ASN A 43 -12.46 -30.53 -16.48
C ASN A 43 -11.77 -30.98 -15.18
N MET A 44 -10.65 -30.35 -14.78
CA MET A 44 -9.91 -30.64 -13.56
C MET A 44 -9.90 -29.46 -12.57
N PRO A 45 -10.98 -29.25 -11.80
CA PRO A 45 -11.12 -28.08 -10.92
C PRO A 45 -10.04 -28.04 -9.82
N LYS A 46 -9.56 -29.21 -9.36
CA LYS A 46 -8.50 -29.29 -8.34
C LYS A 46 -7.16 -28.74 -8.85
N THR A 47 -6.77 -29.13 -10.07
CA THR A 47 -5.50 -28.70 -10.70
C THR A 47 -5.52 -27.21 -11.02
N ARG A 48 -6.65 -26.70 -11.53
CA ARG A 48 -6.84 -25.27 -11.77
C ARG A 48 -6.72 -24.45 -10.49
N ASN A 49 -7.32 -24.91 -9.40
CA ASN A 49 -7.20 -24.23 -8.10
C ASN A 49 -5.76 -24.27 -7.57
N ALA A 50 -5.02 -25.38 -7.76
CA ALA A 50 -3.62 -25.47 -7.36
C ALA A 50 -2.74 -24.46 -8.12
N ILE A 51 -2.91 -24.34 -9.44
CA ILE A 51 -2.21 -23.33 -10.26
C ILE A 51 -2.55 -21.92 -9.79
N GLY A 52 -3.83 -21.65 -9.50
CA GLY A 52 -4.26 -20.36 -8.97
C GLY A 52 -3.59 -20.02 -7.63
N ILE A 53 -3.49 -20.98 -6.71
CA ILE A 53 -2.80 -20.81 -5.42
C ILE A 53 -1.32 -20.48 -5.64
N ILE A 54 -0.64 -21.19 -6.54
CA ILE A 54 0.77 -20.94 -6.87
C ILE A 54 0.96 -19.52 -7.43
N MET A 55 0.13 -19.12 -8.39
CA MET A 55 0.20 -17.78 -8.99
C MET A 55 -0.11 -16.67 -7.98
N GLN A 56 -1.04 -16.92 -7.06
CA GLN A 56 -1.34 -16.00 -5.97
C GLN A 56 -0.14 -15.88 -5.01
N LEU A 57 0.55 -16.98 -4.70
CA LEU A 57 1.77 -16.97 -3.88
C LEU A 57 2.85 -16.11 -4.54
N PHE A 58 3.11 -16.29 -5.85
CA PHE A 58 4.08 -15.47 -6.58
C PHE A 58 3.71 -13.98 -6.57
N THR A 59 2.41 -13.65 -6.71
CA THR A 59 1.94 -12.26 -6.65
C THR A 59 2.21 -11.65 -5.28
N VAL A 60 1.91 -12.37 -4.20
CA VAL A 60 2.16 -11.93 -2.82
C VAL A 60 3.66 -11.79 -2.54
N ILE A 61 4.48 -12.72 -3.02
CA ILE A 61 5.95 -12.65 -2.90
C ILE A 61 6.48 -11.43 -3.67
N GLY A 62 5.97 -11.17 -4.88
CA GLY A 62 6.35 -9.98 -5.66
C GLY A 62 5.97 -8.67 -4.96
N GLU A 63 4.77 -8.59 -4.38
CA GLU A 63 4.34 -7.44 -3.58
C GLU A 63 5.24 -7.23 -2.34
N PHE A 64 5.61 -8.32 -1.66
CA PHE A 64 6.55 -8.27 -0.55
C PHE A 64 7.94 -7.81 -0.99
N LEU A 65 8.49 -8.40 -2.06
CA LEU A 65 9.83 -8.07 -2.58
C LEU A 65 9.94 -6.60 -2.98
N ARG A 66 8.90 -6.03 -3.60
CA ARG A 66 8.88 -4.60 -3.93
C ARG A 66 8.99 -3.72 -2.69
N ARG A 67 8.30 -4.09 -1.61
CA ARG A 67 8.37 -3.36 -0.32
C ARG A 67 9.69 -3.58 0.40
N PHE A 68 10.25 -4.78 0.29
CA PHE A 68 11.59 -5.09 0.79
C PHE A 68 12.64 -4.22 0.11
N ILE A 69 12.61 -4.13 -1.23
CA ILE A 69 13.51 -3.26 -2.00
C ILE A 69 13.33 -1.79 -1.61
N TYR A 70 12.09 -1.32 -1.49
CA TYR A 70 11.78 0.03 -1.00
C TYR A 70 12.42 0.30 0.37
N PHE A 71 12.19 -0.59 1.34
CA PHE A 71 12.69 -0.44 2.69
C PHE A 71 14.22 -0.49 2.73
N LEU A 72 14.83 -1.38 1.96
CA LEU A 72 16.27 -1.51 1.86
C LEU A 72 16.90 -0.25 1.26
N LEU A 73 16.40 0.22 0.11
CA LEU A 73 17.00 1.35 -0.62
C LEU A 73 16.73 2.71 0.00
N LEU A 74 15.57 2.94 0.60
CA LEU A 74 15.17 4.24 1.12
C LEU A 74 15.26 4.36 2.64
N ILE A 75 15.25 3.26 3.38
CA ILE A 75 15.35 3.35 4.85
C ILE A 75 16.74 2.86 5.28
N TYR A 76 17.09 1.62 4.95
CA TYR A 76 18.31 1.01 5.47
C TYR A 76 19.61 1.57 4.86
N VAL A 77 19.69 1.69 3.53
CA VAL A 77 20.89 2.22 2.85
C VAL A 77 21.19 3.67 3.25
N PRO A 78 20.22 4.61 3.26
CA PRO A 78 20.46 5.98 3.71
C PRO A 78 20.86 6.04 5.19
N PHE A 79 20.27 5.21 6.05
CA PHE A 79 20.73 5.05 7.43
C PHE A 79 22.21 4.68 7.50
N ARG A 80 22.64 3.66 6.74
CA ARG A 80 24.05 3.25 6.69
C ARG A 80 24.96 4.36 6.18
N LEU A 81 24.58 5.07 5.12
CA LEU A 81 25.37 6.19 4.60
C LEU A 81 25.50 7.33 5.62
N ILE A 82 24.40 7.73 6.26
CA ILE A 82 24.40 8.78 7.29
C ILE A 82 25.24 8.33 8.50
N SER A 83 25.17 7.06 8.89
CA SER A 83 25.92 6.50 10.01
C SER A 83 27.44 6.58 9.82
N ILE A 84 27.92 6.47 8.58
CA ILE A 84 29.36 6.60 8.25
C ILE A 84 29.81 8.05 8.45
N VAL A 85 28.98 9.02 8.05
CA VAL A 85 29.31 10.46 8.16
C VAL A 85 29.13 10.99 9.59
N ARG A 86 28.17 10.43 10.34
CA ARG A 86 27.79 10.89 11.69
C ARG A 86 27.67 9.68 12.65
N PRO A 87 28.69 9.40 13.49
CA PRO A 87 28.72 8.20 14.33
C PRO A 87 27.66 8.19 15.43
N LEU A 88 27.18 9.37 15.88
CA LEU A 88 26.10 9.49 16.87
C LEU A 88 24.76 8.90 16.38
N VAL A 89 24.52 8.87 15.07
CA VAL A 89 23.33 8.22 14.48
C VAL A 89 23.52 6.70 14.40
N ALA A 90 24.77 6.22 14.34
CA ALA A 90 25.09 4.81 14.29
C ALA A 90 24.83 4.10 15.63
N THR A 91 24.98 4.81 16.75
CA THR A 91 24.79 4.26 18.11
C THR A 91 23.35 3.79 18.32
N ASP A 92 22.37 4.55 17.83
CA ASP A 92 20.94 4.28 18.03
C ASP A 92 20.25 3.87 16.72
N GLN A 93 20.64 2.70 16.18
CA GLN A 93 20.05 2.15 14.95
C GLN A 93 18.51 2.09 15.03
N GLU A 94 17.96 1.62 16.15
CA GLU A 94 16.51 1.45 16.31
C GLU A 94 15.77 2.80 16.19
N LEU A 95 16.25 3.83 16.88
CA LEU A 95 15.67 5.18 16.84
C LEU A 95 15.70 5.76 15.42
N ALA A 96 16.81 5.56 14.70
CA ALA A 96 16.94 6.01 13.32
C ALA A 96 15.94 5.31 12.38
N MET A 97 15.78 4.00 12.53
CA MET A 97 14.81 3.22 11.76
C MET A 97 13.37 3.65 12.06
N ILE A 98 13.02 3.88 13.32
CA ILE A 98 11.70 4.38 13.74
C ILE A 98 11.41 5.74 13.09
N PHE A 99 12.35 6.67 13.17
CA PHE A 99 12.22 8.01 12.59
C PHE A 99 12.03 7.96 11.06
N MET A 100 12.93 7.27 10.35
CA MET A 100 12.87 7.19 8.89
C MET A 100 11.62 6.48 8.40
N PHE A 101 11.23 5.39 9.07
CA PHE A 101 9.99 4.68 8.77
C PHE A 101 8.75 5.57 8.99
N THR A 102 8.73 6.34 10.07
CA THR A 102 7.62 7.26 10.37
C THR A 102 7.48 8.32 9.28
N MET A 103 8.57 8.95 8.87
CA MET A 103 8.51 9.98 7.83
C MET A 103 8.13 9.42 6.45
N LEU A 104 8.75 8.33 6.03
CA LEU A 104 8.61 7.82 4.66
C LEU A 104 7.40 6.87 4.50
N SER A 105 7.15 5.98 5.46
CA SER A 105 6.09 4.98 5.33
C SER A 105 4.76 5.44 5.89
N ILE A 106 4.78 6.18 7.01
CA ILE A 106 3.57 6.65 7.70
C ILE A 106 3.09 7.96 7.09
N ILE A 107 3.89 9.03 7.17
CA ILE A 107 3.49 10.36 6.69
C ILE A 107 3.40 10.38 5.16
N CYS A 108 4.53 10.17 4.48
CA CYS A 108 4.56 10.22 3.02
C CYS A 108 3.67 9.14 2.38
N GLY A 109 3.71 7.91 2.91
CA GLY A 109 2.88 6.83 2.39
C GLY A 109 1.37 7.06 2.60
N SER A 110 0.95 7.77 3.65
CA SER A 110 -0.47 8.07 3.87
C SER A 110 -0.96 9.17 2.93
N LEU A 111 -0.13 10.18 2.66
CA LEU A 111 -0.52 11.32 1.82
C LEU A 111 -0.40 11.06 0.32
N ALA A 112 0.72 10.47 -0.13
CA ALA A 112 1.03 10.34 -1.56
C ALA A 112 0.54 9.02 -2.16
N ASN A 113 0.52 7.95 -1.36
CA ASN A 113 0.00 6.66 -1.80
C ASN A 113 -1.43 6.52 -1.28
N THR A 114 -2.38 7.22 -1.91
CA THR A 114 -3.82 7.03 -1.64
C THR A 114 -4.48 6.28 -2.81
N THR A 115 -5.43 5.41 -2.48
CA THR A 115 -6.16 4.60 -3.47
C THR A 115 -6.99 5.46 -4.42
N LEU A 116 -7.40 6.66 -3.99
CA LEU A 116 -8.10 7.63 -4.83
C LEU A 116 -7.19 8.21 -5.92
N LEU A 117 -5.98 8.63 -5.56
CA LEU A 117 -5.00 9.16 -6.51
C LEU A 117 -4.40 8.08 -7.40
N ALA A 118 -4.43 6.81 -6.96
CA ALA A 118 -3.94 5.65 -7.71
C ALA A 118 -5.01 4.95 -8.57
N MET A 119 -6.17 5.57 -8.80
CA MET A 119 -7.21 5.00 -9.67
C MET A 119 -6.69 4.79 -11.09
N GLY A 120 -6.99 3.61 -11.67
CA GLY A 120 -6.55 3.24 -13.01
C GLY A 120 -7.59 2.46 -13.81
N ASP A 121 -7.19 1.92 -14.95
CA ASP A 121 -8.12 1.26 -15.91
C ASP A 121 -8.85 0.06 -15.34
N ARG A 122 -8.27 -0.58 -14.31
CA ARG A 122 -8.91 -1.69 -13.61
C ARG A 122 -10.08 -1.26 -12.74
N ASP A 123 -10.00 -0.08 -12.12
CA ASP A 123 -11.13 0.47 -11.38
C ASP A 123 -12.30 0.75 -12.32
N TYR A 124 -11.99 1.20 -13.53
CA TYR A 124 -12.96 1.38 -14.59
C TYR A 124 -13.62 0.04 -15.00
N LEU A 125 -12.82 -1.01 -15.25
CA LEU A 125 -13.35 -2.33 -15.60
C LEU A 125 -14.27 -2.89 -14.49
N MET A 126 -13.84 -2.79 -13.24
CA MET A 126 -14.61 -3.23 -12.07
C MET A 126 -15.97 -2.54 -11.96
N ILE A 127 -16.02 -1.24 -12.25
CA ILE A 127 -17.21 -0.43 -12.01
C ILE A 127 -18.15 -0.46 -13.21
N ARG A 128 -17.62 -0.36 -14.44
CA ARG A 128 -18.43 -0.30 -15.66
C ARG A 128 -18.82 -1.67 -16.19
N VAL A 129 -17.89 -2.62 -16.19
CA VAL A 129 -18.13 -3.96 -16.77
C VAL A 129 -18.68 -4.91 -15.71
N MET A 130 -18.08 -4.94 -14.51
CA MET A 130 -18.50 -5.86 -13.45
C MET A 130 -19.61 -5.30 -12.54
N LEU A 131 -20.05 -4.07 -12.80
CA LEU A 131 -21.16 -3.40 -12.10
C LEU A 131 -21.01 -3.41 -10.57
N ILE A 132 -19.77 -3.36 -10.09
CA ILE A 132 -19.48 -3.30 -8.66
C ILE A 132 -19.69 -1.87 -8.19
N SER A 133 -20.31 -1.71 -7.02
CA SER A 133 -20.47 -0.37 -6.46
C SER A 133 -19.09 0.26 -6.21
N PRO A 134 -18.85 1.49 -6.70
CA PRO A 134 -17.65 2.29 -6.44
C PRO A 134 -17.12 2.22 -5.02
N TYR A 135 -18.04 2.39 -4.08
CA TYR A 135 -17.79 2.34 -2.66
C TYR A 135 -17.17 1.02 -2.19
N LEU A 136 -17.72 -0.13 -2.61
CA LEU A 136 -17.22 -1.44 -2.16
C LEU A 136 -15.85 -1.75 -2.75
N ASN A 137 -15.60 -1.34 -4.00
CA ASN A 137 -14.30 -1.51 -4.64
C ASN A 137 -13.22 -0.66 -3.93
N PHE A 138 -13.52 0.62 -3.66
CA PHE A 138 -12.61 1.51 -2.96
C PHE A 138 -12.27 1.01 -1.55
N LEU A 139 -13.30 0.72 -0.75
CA LEU A 139 -13.13 0.25 0.61
C LEU A 139 -12.38 -1.09 0.66
N GLY A 140 -12.66 -1.98 -0.28
CA GLY A 140 -11.96 -3.26 -0.40
C GLY A 140 -10.47 -3.11 -0.68
N LYS A 141 -10.10 -2.18 -1.57
CA LYS A 141 -8.71 -1.85 -1.83
C LYS A 141 -8.02 -1.24 -0.62
N LEU A 142 -8.69 -0.34 0.09
CA LEU A 142 -8.16 0.26 1.31
C LEU A 142 -7.93 -0.79 2.40
N ILE A 143 -8.90 -1.65 2.69
CA ILE A 143 -8.78 -2.73 3.69
C ILE A 143 -7.65 -3.69 3.32
N TYR A 144 -7.60 -4.13 2.06
CA TYR A 144 -6.51 -4.99 1.59
C TYR A 144 -5.14 -4.33 1.79
N LYS A 145 -5.04 -3.04 1.45
CA LYS A 145 -3.81 -2.28 1.63
C LYS A 145 -3.41 -2.16 3.10
N MET A 146 -4.34 -1.88 4.01
CA MET A 146 -4.07 -1.84 5.45
C MET A 146 -3.55 -3.18 5.97
N ILE A 147 -4.18 -4.29 5.59
CA ILE A 147 -3.77 -5.64 6.02
C ILE A 147 -2.38 -5.99 5.46
N THR A 148 -2.14 -5.75 4.17
CA THR A 148 -0.84 -6.05 3.55
C THR A 148 0.27 -5.17 4.09
N ASP A 149 0.01 -3.87 4.32
CA ASP A 149 0.94 -2.94 4.99
C ASP A 149 1.30 -3.42 6.38
N PHE A 150 0.32 -3.83 7.17
CA PHE A 150 0.57 -4.36 8.51
C PHE A 150 1.48 -5.59 8.48
N ILE A 151 1.10 -6.63 7.72
CA ILE A 151 1.84 -7.89 7.69
C ILE A 151 3.26 -7.68 7.16
N PHE A 152 3.39 -7.00 6.03
CA PHE A 152 4.70 -6.85 5.38
C PHE A 152 5.62 -5.91 6.15
N TYR A 153 5.14 -4.77 6.66
CA TYR A 153 6.00 -3.88 7.44
C TYR A 153 6.38 -4.49 8.79
N PHE A 154 5.51 -5.28 9.41
CA PHE A 154 5.85 -5.98 10.64
C PHE A 154 7.03 -6.94 10.42
N ILE A 155 6.97 -7.76 9.37
CA ILE A 155 8.07 -8.67 9.00
C ILE A 155 9.34 -7.88 8.67
N LEU A 156 9.23 -6.79 7.91
CA LEU A 156 10.39 -5.96 7.53
C LEU A 156 11.08 -5.34 8.75
N LEU A 157 10.32 -4.71 9.65
CA LEU A 157 10.89 -4.06 10.84
C LEU A 157 11.63 -5.07 11.73
N LEU A 158 11.11 -6.29 11.86
CA LEU A 158 11.78 -7.37 12.58
C LEU A 158 13.09 -7.80 11.89
N ILE A 159 13.10 -7.95 10.56
CA ILE A 159 14.32 -8.30 9.79
C ILE A 159 15.42 -7.25 10.02
N PHE A 160 15.06 -5.97 10.13
CA PHE A 160 16.00 -4.87 10.33
C PHE A 160 16.31 -4.55 11.81
N LYS A 161 16.08 -5.52 12.71
CA LYS A 161 16.42 -5.49 14.14
C LYS A 161 15.74 -4.38 14.95
N VAL A 162 14.53 -3.97 14.56
CA VAL A 162 13.68 -3.13 15.43
C VAL A 162 13.00 -4.03 16.46
N SER A 163 12.83 -3.57 17.70
CA SER A 163 12.18 -4.38 18.74
C SER A 163 10.76 -4.76 18.35
N VAL A 164 10.28 -5.90 18.86
CA VAL A 164 8.92 -6.41 18.57
C VAL A 164 7.87 -5.39 19.00
N TYR A 165 8.05 -4.76 20.16
CA TYR A 165 7.15 -3.74 20.69
C TYR A 165 7.06 -2.53 19.73
N ASN A 166 8.19 -1.92 19.38
CA ASN A 166 8.19 -0.77 18.48
C ASN A 166 7.67 -1.11 17.08
N SER A 167 7.97 -2.32 16.60
CA SER A 167 7.46 -2.81 15.31
C SER A 167 5.94 -2.93 15.29
N LEU A 168 5.34 -3.49 16.35
CA LEU A 168 3.88 -3.58 16.49
C LEU A 168 3.24 -2.20 16.56
N MET A 169 3.77 -1.30 17.39
CA MET A 169 3.23 0.06 17.55
C MET A 169 3.27 0.85 16.23
N LEU A 170 4.39 0.78 15.49
CA LEU A 170 4.50 1.42 14.18
C LEU A 170 3.54 0.83 13.16
N CYS A 171 3.34 -0.50 13.16
CA CYS A 171 2.40 -1.13 12.23
C CYS A 171 0.94 -0.77 12.55
N LEU A 172 0.57 -0.67 13.83
CA LEU A 172 -0.74 -0.14 14.24
C LEU A 172 -0.91 1.31 13.79
N LEU A 173 0.12 2.13 13.97
CA LEU A 173 0.10 3.52 13.51
C LEU A 173 -0.08 3.62 11.99
N VAL A 174 0.55 2.74 11.21
CA VAL A 174 0.32 2.63 9.76
C VAL A 174 -1.16 2.33 9.47
N ILE A 175 -1.76 1.33 10.12
CA ILE A 175 -3.18 0.99 9.90
C ILE A 175 -4.06 2.22 10.15
N PHE A 176 -3.85 2.95 11.24
CA PHE A 176 -4.72 4.06 11.61
C PHE A 176 -4.51 5.31 10.76
N THR A 177 -3.29 5.51 10.24
CA THR A 177 -2.98 6.65 9.38
C THR A 177 -3.42 6.47 7.93
N ARG A 178 -3.59 5.23 7.43
CA ARG A 178 -4.06 5.01 6.05
C ARG A 178 -5.47 5.60 5.79
N PRO A 179 -6.50 5.32 6.60
CA PRO A 179 -7.81 5.96 6.43
C PRO A 179 -7.78 7.48 6.50
N ILE A 180 -6.90 8.05 7.35
CA ILE A 180 -6.74 9.50 7.46
C ILE A 180 -6.24 10.08 6.13
N GLY A 181 -5.24 9.46 5.51
CA GLY A 181 -4.71 9.89 4.22
C GLY A 181 -5.75 9.82 3.09
N GLU A 182 -6.52 8.73 3.03
CA GLU A 182 -7.60 8.61 2.04
C GLU A 182 -8.70 9.66 2.25
N MET A 183 -9.07 9.92 3.51
CA MET A 183 -10.04 10.98 3.84
C MET A 183 -9.52 12.35 3.40
N LEU A 184 -8.26 12.66 3.68
CA LEU A 184 -7.63 13.91 3.25
C LEU A 184 -7.59 14.02 1.73
N ALA A 185 -7.30 12.93 1.01
CA ALA A 185 -7.32 12.92 -0.45
C ALA A 185 -8.71 13.20 -1.02
N ILE A 186 -9.78 12.66 -0.42
CA ILE A 186 -11.17 12.97 -0.82
C ILE A 186 -11.48 14.45 -0.56
N LEU A 187 -11.15 14.96 0.63
CA LEU A 187 -11.39 16.37 0.96
C LEU A 187 -10.60 17.32 0.07
N ALA A 188 -9.38 16.95 -0.30
CA ALA A 188 -8.55 17.70 -1.23
C ALA A 188 -9.14 17.66 -2.65
N PHE A 189 -9.66 16.51 -3.10
CA PHE A 189 -10.36 16.39 -4.38
C PHE A 189 -11.60 17.29 -4.44
N ASP A 190 -12.42 17.28 -3.40
CA ASP A 190 -13.66 18.09 -3.33
C ASP A 190 -13.39 19.61 -3.37
N ARG A 191 -12.22 20.05 -2.88
CA ARG A 191 -11.85 21.49 -2.82
C ARG A 191 -10.94 21.95 -3.96
N LEU A 192 -10.09 21.07 -4.50
CA LEU A 192 -8.99 21.42 -5.40
C LEU A 192 -8.87 20.39 -6.52
N ARG A 193 -9.77 20.48 -7.51
CA ARG A 193 -9.79 19.61 -8.71
C ARG A 193 -8.44 19.58 -9.45
N SER A 194 -7.72 20.71 -9.43
CA SER A 194 -6.36 20.85 -10.00
C SER A 194 -5.32 19.90 -9.38
N LEU A 195 -5.49 19.46 -8.12
CA LEU A 195 -4.58 18.48 -7.50
C LEU A 195 -4.69 17.10 -8.15
N TYR A 196 -5.86 16.74 -8.71
CA TYR A 196 -6.05 15.46 -9.37
C TYR A 196 -5.46 15.45 -10.78
N GLU A 197 -5.62 16.55 -11.54
CA GLU A 197 -4.99 16.75 -12.85
C GLU A 197 -3.47 16.63 -12.71
N ASN A 198 -2.89 17.27 -11.70
CA ASN A 198 -1.45 17.22 -11.42
C ASN A 198 -1.08 16.18 -10.34
N ARG A 199 -1.80 15.05 -10.25
CA ARG A 199 -1.57 14.04 -9.18
C ARG A 199 -0.13 13.54 -9.10
N ASN A 200 0.53 13.39 -10.25
CA ASN A 200 1.92 12.95 -10.32
C ASN A 200 2.87 13.99 -9.71
N LEU A 201 2.61 15.28 -9.96
CA LEU A 201 3.38 16.39 -9.42
C LEU A 201 3.11 16.58 -7.92
N PHE A 202 1.85 16.45 -7.48
CA PHE A 202 1.52 16.48 -6.05
C PHE A 202 2.19 15.33 -5.28
N ASN A 203 2.07 14.09 -5.78
CA ASN A 203 2.71 12.95 -5.14
C ASN A 203 4.25 13.09 -5.15
N GLY A 204 4.81 13.58 -6.27
CA GLY A 204 6.24 13.84 -6.39
C GLY A 204 6.74 14.90 -5.41
N THR A 205 6.02 16.01 -5.24
CA THR A 205 6.41 17.08 -4.30
C THR A 205 6.32 16.63 -2.85
N VAL A 206 5.24 15.93 -2.46
CA VAL A 206 5.11 15.35 -1.10
C VAL A 206 6.25 14.36 -0.83
N MET A 207 6.55 13.46 -1.77
CA MET A 207 7.66 12.52 -1.64
C MET A 207 9.01 13.22 -1.51
N ALA A 208 9.27 14.24 -2.34
CA ALA A 208 10.53 14.98 -2.32
C ALA A 208 10.73 15.71 -0.98
N ILE A 209 9.70 16.40 -0.48
CA ILE A 209 9.75 17.08 0.82
C ILE A 209 10.01 16.07 1.94
N CYS A 210 9.30 14.94 1.95
CA CYS A 210 9.50 13.91 2.97
C CYS A 210 10.92 13.32 2.92
N VAL A 211 11.47 13.07 1.72
CA VAL A 211 12.85 12.59 1.57
C VAL A 211 13.87 13.59 2.08
N ILE A 212 13.71 14.87 1.70
CA ILE A 212 14.60 15.95 2.15
C ILE A 212 14.56 16.09 3.67
N LEU A 213 13.37 16.06 4.28
CA LEU A 213 13.23 16.13 5.74
C LEU A 213 13.82 14.89 6.42
N THR A 214 13.57 13.71 5.87
CA THR A 214 14.02 12.44 6.48
C THR A 214 15.54 12.34 6.53
N TYR A 215 16.25 12.73 5.48
CA TYR A 215 17.71 12.61 5.45
C TYR A 215 18.42 13.90 5.85
N GLY A 216 17.83 15.05 5.53
CA GLY A 216 18.39 16.37 5.84
C GLY A 216 18.43 16.64 7.35
N LEU A 217 17.37 16.31 8.10
CA LEU A 217 17.32 16.56 9.54
C LEU A 217 18.43 15.82 10.32
N PRO A 218 18.66 14.49 10.10
CA PRO A 218 19.79 13.79 10.73
C PRO A 218 21.16 14.36 10.35
N LEU A 219 21.34 14.80 9.09
CA LEU A 219 22.61 15.36 8.62
C LEU A 219 22.95 16.70 9.26
N ILE A 220 21.94 17.58 9.42
CA ILE A 220 22.08 18.91 10.02
C ILE A 220 22.27 18.79 11.54
N ASN A 221 21.38 18.07 12.22
CA ASN A 221 21.34 18.02 13.68
C ASN A 221 22.38 17.06 14.29
N ARG A 222 23.04 16.23 13.47
CA ARG A 222 24.07 15.25 13.83
C ARG A 222 23.62 14.14 14.80
N LYS A 223 22.41 14.23 15.34
CA LYS A 223 21.73 13.26 16.20
C LYS A 223 20.25 13.22 15.86
N ILE A 224 19.61 12.09 16.11
CA ILE A 224 18.15 11.98 16.07
C ILE A 224 17.64 12.17 17.50
N SER A 225 16.63 13.01 17.67
CA SER A 225 16.06 13.28 19.00
C SER A 225 15.40 12.02 19.56
N ILE A 226 15.66 11.71 20.83
CA ILE A 226 15.02 10.61 21.56
C ILE A 226 13.48 10.75 21.58
N ASN A 227 12.98 11.97 21.40
CA ASN A 227 11.55 12.26 21.33
C ASN A 227 10.84 11.50 20.21
N TRP A 228 11.55 11.03 19.18
CA TRP A 228 10.96 10.20 18.14
C TRP A 228 10.52 8.82 18.63
N LEU A 229 11.06 8.34 19.75
CA LEU A 229 10.56 7.14 20.42
C LEU A 229 9.15 7.36 21.00
N TYR A 230 8.75 8.61 21.25
CA TYR A 230 7.40 8.92 21.71
C TYR A 230 6.33 8.53 20.69
N VAL A 231 6.67 8.42 19.40
CA VAL A 231 5.76 7.94 18.34
C VAL A 231 5.26 6.51 18.63
N THR A 232 6.06 5.68 19.30
CA THR A 232 5.66 4.32 19.68
C THR A 232 4.98 4.26 21.06
N HIS A 233 4.71 5.41 21.68
CA HIS A 233 4.03 5.47 22.97
C HIS A 233 2.54 5.10 22.82
N PRO A 234 1.98 4.25 23.70
CA PRO A 234 0.60 3.77 23.59
C PRO A 234 -0.45 4.90 23.50
N ALA A 235 -0.22 6.00 24.21
CA ALA A 235 -1.11 7.17 24.17
C ALA A 235 -1.27 7.75 22.75
N ILE A 236 -0.18 7.81 21.97
CA ILE A 236 -0.24 8.26 20.58
C ILE A 236 -1.02 7.26 19.74
N ILE A 237 -0.79 5.96 19.95
CA ILE A 237 -1.51 4.91 19.21
C ILE A 237 -3.02 4.99 19.48
N VAL A 238 -3.44 5.22 20.72
CA VAL A 238 -4.85 5.42 21.07
C VAL A 238 -5.43 6.68 20.41
N LEU A 239 -4.69 7.79 20.40
CA LEU A 239 -5.11 9.00 19.72
C LEU A 239 -5.35 8.75 18.22
N PHE A 240 -4.38 8.12 17.55
CA PHE A 240 -4.51 7.79 16.13
C PHE A 240 -5.58 6.74 15.87
N PHE A 241 -5.82 5.80 16.79
CA PHE A 241 -6.94 4.87 16.70
C PHE A 241 -8.28 5.61 16.65
N ILE A 242 -8.49 6.60 17.53
CA ILE A 242 -9.73 7.40 17.54
C ILE A 242 -9.88 8.17 16.23
N ILE A 243 -8.83 8.86 15.79
CA ILE A 243 -8.86 9.67 14.55
C ILE A 243 -9.02 8.77 13.31
N GLY A 244 -8.31 7.64 13.28
CA GLY A 244 -8.37 6.66 12.20
C GLY A 244 -9.73 5.97 12.11
N ALA A 245 -10.34 5.63 13.25
CA ALA A 245 -11.69 5.09 13.31
C ALA A 245 -12.73 6.12 12.84
N GLY A 246 -12.60 7.38 13.26
CA GLY A 246 -13.44 8.47 12.77
C GLY A 246 -13.30 8.68 11.26
N SER A 247 -12.07 8.64 10.74
CA SER A 247 -11.80 8.73 9.30
C SER A 247 -12.40 7.55 8.54
N MET A 248 -12.28 6.33 9.06
CA MET A 248 -12.90 5.14 8.46
C MET A 248 -14.43 5.21 8.47
N TYR A 249 -15.03 5.74 9.54
CA TYR A 249 -16.47 5.97 9.61
C TYR A 249 -16.92 6.99 8.55
N PHE A 250 -16.19 8.09 8.39
CA PHE A 250 -16.42 9.06 7.31
C PHE A 250 -16.35 8.39 5.93
N LEU A 251 -15.30 7.61 5.67
CA LEU A 251 -15.13 6.89 4.40
C LEU A 251 -16.26 5.88 4.15
N TRP A 252 -16.79 5.24 5.20
CA TRP A 252 -17.91 4.30 5.10
C TRP A 252 -19.21 4.98 4.68
N TRP A 253 -19.47 6.19 5.18
CA TRP A 253 -20.71 6.93 4.94
C TRP A 253 -20.65 7.92 3.77
N TYR A 254 -19.50 8.08 3.14
CA TYR A 254 -19.33 9.00 2.02
C TYR A 254 -20.13 8.55 0.78
N LYS A 255 -21.08 9.38 0.34
CA LYS A 255 -22.06 9.03 -0.72
C LYS A 255 -21.56 9.30 -2.14
N TYR A 256 -20.58 10.19 -2.31
CA TYR A 256 -20.23 10.76 -3.61
C TYR A 256 -19.08 10.04 -4.34
N TYR A 257 -18.72 8.81 -3.94
CA TYR A 257 -17.71 8.01 -4.65
C TYR A 257 -18.00 7.83 -6.15
N ARG A 258 -19.27 7.83 -6.57
CA ARG A 258 -19.65 7.77 -7.99
C ARG A 258 -19.23 9.01 -8.77
N VAL A 259 -19.30 10.20 -8.17
CA VAL A 259 -18.96 11.47 -8.81
C VAL A 259 -17.45 11.55 -8.99
N ILE A 260 -16.70 11.27 -7.92
CA ILE A 260 -15.23 11.20 -7.95
C ILE A 260 -14.76 10.28 -9.08
N ILE A 261 -15.34 9.08 -9.19
CA ILE A 261 -14.92 8.12 -10.21
C ILE A 261 -15.27 8.59 -11.61
N ARG A 262 -16.46 9.17 -11.81
CA ARG A 262 -16.84 9.70 -13.13
C ARG A 262 -15.87 10.80 -13.56
N GLU A 263 -15.56 11.74 -12.67
CA GLU A 263 -14.65 12.85 -12.97
C GLU A 263 -13.21 12.40 -13.16
N ALA A 264 -12.73 11.48 -12.32
CA ALA A 264 -11.43 10.83 -12.48
C ALA A 264 -11.28 10.13 -13.83
N ILE A 265 -12.35 9.51 -14.34
CA ILE A 265 -12.36 8.85 -15.66
C ILE A 265 -12.33 9.87 -16.79
N HIS A 266 -13.11 10.96 -16.70
CA HIS A 266 -13.13 11.98 -17.74
C HIS A 266 -11.76 12.65 -17.92
N LEU A 267 -11.11 13.00 -16.81
CA LEU A 267 -9.78 13.63 -16.84
C LEU A 267 -8.69 12.73 -17.44
N LYS A 268 -8.84 11.40 -17.38
CA LYS A 268 -7.86 10.47 -17.97
C LYS A 268 -8.02 10.29 -19.48
N HIS A 269 -9.21 10.53 -20.04
CA HIS A 269 -9.44 10.40 -21.48
C HIS A 269 -9.04 11.64 -22.28
N GLU A 270 -8.73 12.75 -21.61
CA GLU A 270 -8.25 13.99 -22.22
C GLU A 270 -6.71 14.08 -22.30
N GLU A 271 -5.98 13.14 -21.67
CA GLU A 271 -4.52 12.91 -21.81
C GLU A 271 -4.21 11.84 -22.87
#